data_AF-A0A1E4ELH7-F1
#
_entry.id   AF-A0A1E4ELH7-F1
#
_cell.length_a   1.000
_cell.length_b   1.000
_cell.length_c   1.000
_cell.angle_alpha   90.00
_cell.angle_beta   90.00
_cell.angle_gamma   90.00
#
_symmetry.space_group_name_H-M   'P 1'
#
loop_
_entity.id
_entity.type
_entity.pdbx_description
1 polymer ?
#
loop_
_entity_poly.entity_id
_entity_poly.type
_entity_poly.pdbx_seq_one_letter_code
_entity_poly.pdbx_strand_id
1 'polypeptide(L)'
;MKLSWSTRPQPLPVEGCWAPGAAAAELEAKLVQRGLKLQTARFPDGLVVLGSEVPWVDGLTYLGREGRVYLPTTAQPNLPSEWLEAGLQHKAPGPWILLPEDQVLTLP
;
A
#
# COMPACT_ATOMS: atom_id res chain seq x y z
N MET A 1 19.26 2.20 -13.80
CA MET A 1 17.95 2.84 -13.99
C MET A 1 17.43 3.22 -12.60
N LYS A 2 16.95 4.45 -12.40
CA LYS A 2 16.44 4.91 -11.10
C LYS A 2 14.92 4.80 -11.09
N LEU A 3 14.35 4.33 -9.98
CA LEU A 3 12.91 4.34 -9.77
C LEU A 3 12.47 5.81 -9.62
N SER A 4 11.49 6.21 -10.41
CA SER A 4 10.86 7.53 -10.32
C SER A 4 9.36 7.39 -10.41
N TRP A 5 8.66 8.40 -9.90
CA TRP A 5 7.21 8.36 -9.75
C TRP A 5 6.57 9.49 -10.53
N SER A 6 5.36 9.22 -11.04
CA SER A 6 4.52 10.20 -11.72
C SER A 6 3.07 10.02 -11.28
N THR A 7 2.27 11.08 -11.41
CA THR A 7 0.82 10.98 -11.16
C THR A 7 0.18 10.04 -12.17
N ARG A 8 -0.68 9.14 -11.69
CA ARG A 8 -1.49 8.28 -12.55
C ARG A 8 -2.58 9.10 -13.25
N PRO A 9 -2.80 8.91 -14.56
CA PRO A 9 -3.91 9.57 -15.26
C PRO A 9 -5.26 9.04 -14.79
N GLN A 10 -5.34 7.75 -14.46
CA GLN A 10 -6.53 7.10 -13.90
C GLN A 10 -6.15 6.44 -12.57
N PRO A 11 -6.85 6.74 -11.47
CA PRO A 11 -6.59 6.07 -10.21
C PRO A 11 -6.90 4.57 -10.26
N LEU A 12 -6.09 3.77 -9.56
CA LEU A 12 -6.40 2.37 -9.35
C LEU A 12 -7.61 2.21 -8.40
N PRO A 13 -8.39 1.12 -8.53
CA PRO A 13 -9.36 0.73 -7.50
C PRO A 13 -8.67 0.58 -6.14
N VAL A 14 -9.35 1.04 -5.09
CA VAL A 14 -8.84 0.90 -3.73
C VAL A 14 -9.00 -0.55 -3.28
N GLU A 15 -7.87 -1.19 -2.97
CA GLU A 15 -7.79 -2.53 -2.39
C GLU A 15 -7.09 -2.54 -1.02
N GLY A 16 -6.75 -1.36 -0.51
CA GLY A 16 -6.21 -1.18 0.83
C GLY A 16 -5.68 0.22 1.08
N CYS A 17 -4.95 0.39 2.17
CA CYS A 17 -4.21 1.60 2.47
C CYS A 17 -2.95 1.32 3.29
N TRP A 18 -2.02 2.26 3.22
CA TRP A 18 -0.94 2.44 4.16
C TRP A 18 -1.24 3.65 5.06
N ALA A 19 -1.09 3.46 6.36
CA ALA A 19 -1.30 4.49 7.38
C ALA A 19 0.01 4.69 8.16
N PRO A 20 0.76 5.78 7.93
CA PRO A 20 1.98 6.06 8.67
C PRO A 20 1.70 6.67 10.05
N GLY A 21 2.56 6.37 11.03
CA GLY A 21 2.61 7.07 12.33
C GLY A 21 1.25 7.24 13.02
N ALA A 22 0.86 8.48 13.30
CA ALA A 22 -0.39 8.80 14.01
C ALA A 22 -1.67 8.35 13.28
N ALA A 23 -1.65 8.33 11.93
CA ALA A 23 -2.78 7.86 11.14
C ALA A 23 -3.06 6.36 11.36
N ALA A 24 -2.03 5.57 11.71
CA ALA A 24 -2.20 4.15 12.02
C ALA A 24 -3.09 3.94 13.24
N ALA A 25 -2.89 4.72 14.31
CA ALA A 25 -3.67 4.60 15.53
C ALA A 25 -5.14 5.02 15.33
N GLU A 26 -5.37 6.10 14.58
CA GLU A 26 -6.74 6.53 14.24
C GLU A 26 -7.46 5.50 13.37
N LEU A 27 -6.76 4.95 12.37
CA LEU A 27 -7.30 3.92 11.49
C LEU A 27 -7.68 2.67 12.27
N GLU A 28 -6.79 2.19 13.14
CA GLU A 28 -7.03 1.02 14.00
C GLU A 28 -8.27 1.23 14.90
N ALA A 29 -8.41 2.40 15.52
CA ALA A 29 -9.59 2.74 16.31
C ALA A 29 -10.89 2.73 15.48
N LYS A 30 -10.87 3.27 14.25
CA LYS A 30 -12.04 3.27 13.35
C LYS A 30 -12.41 1.87 12.87
N LEU A 31 -11.43 1.00 12.61
CA LEU A 31 -11.69 -0.40 12.23
C LEU A 31 -12.40 -1.16 13.34
N VAL A 32 -11.93 -1.00 14.59
CA VAL A 32 -12.55 -1.59 15.78
C VAL A 32 -13.97 -1.05 15.98
N GLN A 33 -14.15 0.27 15.91
CA GLN A 33 -15.47 0.90 16.08
C GLN A 33 -16.50 0.39 15.06
N ARG A 34 -16.08 0.16 13.82
CA ARG A 34 -16.95 -0.34 12.74
C ARG A 34 -17.09 -1.85 12.72
N GLY A 35 -16.33 -2.59 13.54
CA GLY A 35 -16.32 -4.05 13.54
C GLY A 35 -15.81 -4.68 12.25
N LEU A 36 -14.99 -3.95 11.48
CA LEU A 36 -14.47 -4.42 10.20
C LEU A 36 -13.34 -5.43 10.42
N LYS A 37 -13.47 -6.62 9.83
CA LYS A 37 -12.45 -7.68 9.88
C LYS A 37 -11.61 -7.66 8.59
N LEU A 38 -10.85 -6.58 8.42
CA LEU A 38 -9.91 -6.44 7.30
C LEU A 38 -8.55 -7.08 7.65
N GLN A 39 -7.81 -7.50 6.63
CA GLN A 39 -6.45 -8.00 6.82
C GLN A 39 -5.54 -6.81 7.16
N THR A 40 -4.83 -6.89 8.28
CA THR A 40 -3.94 -5.82 8.74
C THR A 40 -2.53 -6.35 8.95
N ALA A 41 -1.52 -5.56 8.59
CA ALA A 41 -0.12 -5.86 8.87
C ALA A 41 0.54 -4.64 9.52
N ARG A 42 1.08 -4.82 10.73
CA ARG A 42 1.76 -3.77 11.49
C ARG A 42 3.25 -3.75 11.13
N PHE A 43 3.75 -2.54 10.88
CA PHE A 43 5.16 -2.27 10.62
C PHE A 43 5.68 -1.26 11.66
N PRO A 44 7.01 -1.11 11.83
CA PRO A 44 7.56 -0.12 12.76
C PRO A 44 7.04 1.31 12.51
N ASP A 45 6.86 1.67 11.24
CA ASP A 45 6.52 3.03 10.84
C ASP A 45 5.02 3.24 10.54
N GLY A 46 4.17 2.21 10.72
CA GLY A 46 2.75 2.33 10.41
C GLY A 46 1.96 1.02 10.31
N LEU A 47 0.80 1.10 9.67
CA LEU A 47 -0.15 0.02 9.53
C LEU A 47 -0.60 -0.10 8.07
N VAL A 48 -0.55 -1.32 7.53
CA VAL A 48 -1.23 -1.65 6.29
C VAL A 48 -2.58 -2.28 6.62
N VAL A 49 -3.61 -1.88 5.87
CA VAL A 49 -4.94 -2.50 5.91
C VAL A 49 -5.33 -2.84 4.49
N LEU A 50 -5.69 -4.10 4.23
CA LEU A 50 -6.16 -4.56 2.92
C LEU A 50 -7.67 -4.80 2.95
N GLY A 51 -8.34 -4.33 1.90
CA GLY A 51 -9.78 -4.37 1.73
C GLY A 51 -10.28 -3.16 0.95
N SER A 52 -11.48 -3.28 0.38
CA SER A 52 -12.13 -2.21 -0.38
C SER A 52 -12.88 -1.20 0.51
N GLU A 53 -13.18 -1.56 1.76
CA GLU A 53 -14.00 -0.76 2.70
C GLU A 53 -13.16 -0.04 3.77
N VAL A 54 -11.96 0.40 3.41
CA VAL A 54 -11.08 1.13 4.34
C VAL A 54 -11.75 2.45 4.76
N PRO A 55 -11.89 2.73 6.08
CA PRO A 55 -12.45 3.99 6.52
C PRO A 55 -11.50 5.16 6.27
N TRP A 56 -12.05 6.32 5.89
CA TRP A 56 -11.25 7.52 5.67
C TRP A 56 -10.54 7.99 6.95
N VAL A 57 -9.25 8.24 6.84
CA VAL A 57 -8.38 8.91 7.83
C VAL A 57 -7.45 9.84 7.07
N ASP A 58 -7.10 10.97 7.67
CA ASP A 58 -6.17 11.91 7.05
C ASP A 58 -4.73 11.36 7.09
N GLY A 59 -4.00 11.54 6.00
CA GLY A 59 -2.63 11.04 5.85
C GLY A 59 -2.52 9.57 5.42
N LEU A 60 -3.62 8.93 5.01
CA LEU A 60 -3.58 7.61 4.37
C LEU A 60 -3.05 7.69 2.94
N THR A 61 -2.25 6.70 2.57
CA THR A 61 -1.96 6.38 1.16
C THR A 61 -2.82 5.21 0.74
N TYR A 62 -3.87 5.46 -0.05
CA TYR A 62 -4.69 4.39 -0.61
C TYR A 62 -3.91 3.58 -1.62
N LEU A 63 -4.05 2.25 -1.53
CA LEU A 63 -3.33 1.28 -2.33
C LEU A 63 -4.29 0.58 -3.29
N GLY A 64 -3.86 0.46 -4.54
CA GLY A 64 -4.47 -0.42 -5.54
C GLY A 64 -3.46 -1.48 -5.96
N ARG A 65 -3.94 -2.52 -6.63
CA ARG A 65 -3.10 -3.67 -6.97
C ARG A 65 -2.84 -3.76 -8.47
N GLU A 66 -1.58 -3.97 -8.82
CA GLU A 66 -1.14 -4.36 -10.16
C GLU A 66 -0.34 -5.67 -10.02
N GLY A 67 -0.93 -6.79 -10.46
CA GLY A 67 -0.32 -8.12 -10.28
C GLY A 67 -0.17 -8.49 -8.80
N ARG A 68 1.07 -8.60 -8.32
CA ARG A 68 1.41 -8.90 -6.91
C ARG A 68 1.93 -7.69 -6.14
N VAL A 69 1.92 -6.50 -6.75
CA VAL A 69 2.41 -5.26 -6.13
C VAL A 69 1.23 -4.34 -5.83
N TYR A 70 1.14 -3.91 -4.59
CA TYR A 70 0.29 -2.81 -4.16
C TYR A 70 1.04 -1.50 -4.36
N LEU A 71 0.38 -0.55 -5.00
CA LEU A 71 0.92 0.75 -5.37
C LEU A 71 -0.05 1.85 -4.95
N PRO A 72 0.40 3.08 -4.66
CA PRO A 72 -0.48 4.21 -4.46
C PRO A 72 -1.48 4.32 -5.62
N THR A 73 -2.76 4.46 -5.28
CA THR A 73 -3.83 4.55 -6.28
C THR A 73 -3.65 5.72 -7.24
N THR A 74 -2.96 6.79 -6.82
CA THR A 74 -2.78 8.02 -7.59
C THR A 74 -1.36 8.22 -8.16
N ALA A 75 -0.41 7.32 -7.85
CA ALA A 75 0.98 7.45 -8.31
C ALA A 75 1.49 6.13 -8.92
N GLN A 76 2.21 6.25 -10.03
CA GLN A 76 2.80 5.12 -10.75
C GLN A 76 4.32 5.26 -10.83
N PRO A 77 5.05 4.14 -10.69
CA PRO A 77 6.46 4.10 -10.98
C PRO A 77 6.70 4.21 -12.50
N ASN A 78 7.89 4.66 -12.89
CA ASN A 78 8.35 4.69 -14.27
C ASN A 78 8.65 3.29 -14.84
N LEU A 79 8.62 2.25 -14.00
CA LEU A 79 8.87 0.87 -14.38
C LEU A 79 7.57 0.08 -14.42
N PRO A 80 7.39 -0.83 -15.40
CA PRO A 80 6.29 -1.78 -15.41
C PRO A 80 6.24 -2.62 -14.14
N SER A 81 5.03 -2.94 -13.66
CA SER A 81 4.83 -3.75 -12.45
C SER A 81 5.50 -5.12 -12.55
N GLU A 82 5.48 -5.75 -13.72
CA GLU A 82 6.15 -7.04 -13.99
C GLU A 82 7.67 -6.99 -13.76
N TRP A 83 8.33 -5.85 -14.03
CA TRP A 83 9.76 -5.67 -13.74
C TRP A 83 10.01 -5.46 -12.25
N LEU A 84 9.10 -4.76 -11.58
CA LEU A 84 9.15 -4.59 -10.13
C LEU A 84 8.99 -5.93 -9.42
N GLU A 85 8.03 -6.76 -9.84
CA GLU A 85 7.83 -8.12 -9.32
C GLU A 85 9.08 -8.97 -9.47
N ALA A 86 9.68 -8.99 -10.66
CA ALA A 86 10.90 -9.76 -10.91
C ALA A 86 12.05 -9.33 -9.97
N GLY A 87 12.21 -8.01 -9.76
CA GLY A 87 13.21 -7.48 -8.84
C GLY A 87 12.93 -7.80 -7.36
N LEU A 88 11.67 -7.75 -6.95
CA LEU A 88 11.24 -7.99 -5.57
C LEU A 88 11.23 -9.47 -5.19
N GLN A 89 10.98 -10.36 -6.15
CA GLN A 89 11.00 -11.81 -5.95
C GLN A 89 12.34 -12.32 -5.44
N HIS A 90 13.45 -11.66 -5.80
CA HIS A 90 14.77 -11.98 -5.27
C HIS A 90 14.96 -11.60 -3.79
N LYS A 91 14.11 -10.73 -3.23
CA LYS A 91 14.23 -10.24 -1.84
C LYS A 91 13.32 -10.98 -0.87
N ALA A 92 12.06 -11.18 -1.24
CA ALA A 92 11.06 -11.81 -0.38
C ALA A 92 9.88 -12.32 -1.21
N PRO A 93 9.14 -13.34 -0.76
CA PRO A 93 7.86 -13.69 -1.37
C PRO A 93 6.87 -12.52 -1.23
N GLY A 94 6.03 -12.32 -2.24
CA GLY A 94 4.96 -11.32 -2.23
C GLY A 94 3.71 -11.80 -1.48
N PRO A 95 2.68 -10.94 -1.34
CA PRO A 95 2.55 -9.65 -2.03
C PRO A 95 3.41 -8.53 -1.45
N TRP A 96 3.78 -7.57 -2.31
CA TRP A 96 4.62 -6.42 -1.95
C TRP A 96 3.82 -5.14 -1.97
N ILE A 97 4.22 -4.16 -1.16
CA ILE A 97 3.73 -2.80 -1.23
C ILE A 97 4.92 -1.92 -1.57
N LEU A 98 4.79 -1.13 -2.63
CA LEU A 98 5.82 -0.20 -3.05
C LEU A 98 5.26 1.21 -2.95
N LEU A 99 5.86 2.01 -2.08
CA LEU A 99 5.51 3.40 -1.82
C LEU A 99 6.52 4.33 -2.49
N PRO A 100 6.17 5.63 -2.70
CA PRO A 100 7.13 6.63 -3.12
C PRO A 100 8.33 6.70 -2.16
N GLU A 101 9.44 7.29 -2.62
CA GLU A 101 10.71 7.32 -1.87
C GLU A 101 11.36 5.94 -1.70
N ASP A 102 11.01 5.00 -2.58
CA ASP A 102 11.58 3.66 -2.69
C ASP A 102 11.36 2.78 -1.44
N GLN A 103 10.34 3.07 -0.64
CA GLN A 103 9.96 2.26 0.50
C GLN A 103 9.20 1.01 0.04
N VAL A 104 9.72 -0.16 0.44
CA VAL A 104 9.13 -1.47 0.14
C VAL A 104 8.70 -2.14 1.43
N LEU A 105 7.42 -2.49 1.53
CA LEU A 105 6.89 -3.31 2.61
C LEU A 105 6.53 -4.70 2.08
N THR A 106 6.85 -5.73 2.85
CA THR A 106 6.51 -7.12 2.55
C THR A 106 5.42 -7.55 3.50
N LEU A 107 4.30 -8.02 2.94
CA LEU A 107 3.21 -8.54 3.76
C LEU A 107 3.56 -9.96 4.23
N PRO A 108 3.28 -10.30 5.50
CA PRO A 108 3.52 -11.63 6.06
C PRO A 108 2.58 -12.69 5.46
#